data_AF-A0A962Y4U9-F1
#
_entry.id   AF-A0A962Y4U9-F1
#
_cell.length_a   1.000
_cell.length_b   1.000
_cell.length_c   1.000
_cell.angle_alpha   90.00
_cell.angle_beta   90.00
_cell.angle_gamma   90.00
#
_symmetry.space_group_name_H-M   'P 1'
#
loop_
_entity.id
_entity.type
_entity.pdbx_description
1 polymer ?
#
loop_
_entity_poly.entity_id
_entity_poly.type
_entity_poly.pdbx_seq_one_letter_code
_entity_poly.pdbx_strand_id
1 'polypeptide(L)'
;HRGKEEIRKEMALIGAAHRTAYVMQGSIANITHLLEGFIAGLNSRRPALFNIYAACQPEHGIGDDASAAQNKLAVESRAYPLFRYDPDAGTTFEECCDLDGNPAIDDDWPVYTLNYSDDFGNPATLEVPMTFADFALTEGRFRKHFRKAPPDTWNDNMLPLHELLAMAPDEREGLVPYIWGIDSKNHLMRVLVAEEIVASCDDRKHFWHQLKSLAGITRDCNIDQVIEQTRIDMAQKLTANLLNLTGNGAAANLLADSAPVPGNGAGGAPAAAATADGYEPVWIDTPECTACDECTKINPKIFAYNAEHKATVIDPRGGPYRDIVKAAEKCTAGVIHPGTPADPNEKDLERLVKRAEKYQ
;
A
#
# COMPACT_ATOMS: atom_id res chain seq x y z
N HIS A 1 8.88 -31.67 9.26
CA HIS A 1 9.75 -30.50 9.49
C HIS A 1 8.91 -29.25 9.41
N ARG A 2 8.89 -28.38 10.44
CA ARG A 2 8.06 -27.16 10.47
C ARG A 2 8.48 -26.18 9.38
N GLY A 3 9.76 -25.90 9.26
CA GLY A 3 10.28 -25.04 8.18
C GLY A 3 11.52 -24.33 8.68
N LYS A 4 11.89 -23.25 8.02
CA LYS A 4 12.86 -22.30 8.56
C LYS A 4 12.12 -21.34 9.50
N GLU A 5 12.65 -21.12 10.70
CA GLU A 5 12.04 -20.25 11.72
C GLU A 5 12.78 -18.91 11.85
N GLU A 6 14.01 -18.81 11.34
CA GLU A 6 14.79 -17.57 11.41
C GLU A 6 14.29 -16.54 10.39
N ILE A 7 14.17 -15.30 10.86
CA ILE A 7 13.87 -14.12 10.05
C ILE A 7 14.84 -14.03 8.86
N ARG A 8 14.32 -13.62 7.70
CA ARG A 8 15.12 -13.42 6.49
C ARG A 8 16.14 -12.31 6.72
N LYS A 9 17.37 -12.53 6.26
CA LYS A 9 18.37 -11.46 6.19
C LYS A 9 18.00 -10.52 5.05
N GLU A 10 17.61 -9.30 5.38
CA GLU A 10 17.19 -8.31 4.39
C GLU A 10 18.41 -7.62 3.77
N MET A 11 18.88 -8.16 2.65
CA MET A 11 20.11 -7.71 1.98
C MET A 11 20.08 -6.23 1.60
N ALA A 12 18.89 -5.69 1.30
CA ALA A 12 18.72 -4.28 0.99
C ALA A 12 19.07 -3.37 2.17
N LEU A 13 18.59 -3.71 3.38
CA LEU A 13 18.91 -2.98 4.60
C LEU A 13 20.37 -3.13 4.99
N ILE A 14 20.93 -4.33 4.85
CA ILE A 14 22.36 -4.59 5.11
C ILE A 14 23.23 -3.75 4.17
N GLY A 15 22.87 -3.68 2.88
CA GLY A 15 23.56 -2.83 1.92
C GLY A 15 23.44 -1.34 2.28
N ALA A 16 22.23 -0.88 2.60
CA ALA A 16 21.97 0.52 2.95
C ALA A 16 22.71 0.94 4.25
N ALA A 17 22.88 0.03 5.20
CA ALA A 17 23.63 0.27 6.44
C ALA A 17 25.11 0.64 6.21
N HIS A 18 25.70 0.25 5.07
CA HIS A 18 27.06 0.69 4.71
C HIS A 18 27.12 2.18 4.33
N ARG A 19 25.99 2.81 3.97
CA ARG A 19 25.83 4.22 3.57
C ARG A 19 26.66 4.70 2.37
N THR A 20 27.53 3.86 1.84
CA THR A 20 28.46 4.22 0.76
C THR A 20 28.08 3.59 -0.57
N ALA A 21 27.11 2.68 -0.59
CA ALA A 21 26.67 1.96 -1.77
C ALA A 21 25.25 2.38 -2.17
N TYR A 22 25.01 2.50 -3.47
CA TYR A 22 23.66 2.50 -4.01
C TYR A 22 23.07 1.09 -3.87
N VAL A 23 21.82 0.97 -3.41
CA VAL A 23 21.16 -0.33 -3.24
C VAL A 23 19.80 -0.28 -3.89
N MET A 24 19.49 -1.29 -4.70
CA MET A 24 18.16 -1.48 -5.28
C MET A 24 17.69 -2.91 -5.04
N GLN A 25 16.49 -3.03 -4.47
CA GLN A 25 15.74 -4.26 -4.34
C GLN A 25 14.55 -4.23 -5.29
N GLY A 26 14.43 -5.23 -6.16
CA GLY A 26 13.40 -5.24 -7.19
C GLY A 26 12.90 -6.62 -7.58
N SER A 27 11.90 -6.65 -8.46
CA SER A 27 11.30 -7.86 -9.00
C SER A 27 11.25 -7.76 -10.52
N ILE A 28 11.44 -8.89 -11.22
CA ILE A 28 11.34 -8.95 -12.69
C ILE A 28 9.95 -8.59 -13.22
N ALA A 29 8.93 -8.61 -12.37
CA ALA A 29 7.59 -8.15 -12.71
C ALA A 29 7.48 -6.61 -12.80
N ASN A 30 8.42 -5.85 -12.22
CA ASN A 30 8.40 -4.39 -12.15
C ASN A 30 9.49 -3.80 -13.05
N ILE A 31 9.33 -3.99 -14.36
CA ILE A 31 10.33 -3.65 -15.38
C ILE A 31 10.75 -2.17 -15.32
N THR A 32 9.79 -1.24 -15.17
CA THR A 32 10.13 0.20 -15.06
C THR A 32 11.03 0.48 -13.87
N HIS A 33 10.69 -0.03 -12.68
CA HIS A 33 11.52 0.10 -11.48
C HIS A 33 12.92 -0.50 -11.67
N LEU A 34 13.01 -1.68 -12.31
CA LEU A 34 14.30 -2.30 -12.62
C LEU A 34 15.16 -1.46 -13.55
N LEU A 35 14.60 -1.00 -14.68
CA LEU A 35 15.34 -0.22 -15.67
C LEU A 35 15.85 1.09 -15.08
N GLU A 36 14.97 1.84 -14.41
CA GLU A 36 15.36 3.08 -13.72
C GLU A 36 16.40 2.80 -12.64
N GLY A 37 16.21 1.73 -11.86
CA GLY A 37 17.12 1.34 -10.79
C GLY A 37 18.50 0.95 -11.29
N PHE A 38 18.60 0.20 -12.40
CA PHE A 38 19.88 -0.14 -13.03
C PHE A 38 20.56 1.10 -13.62
N ILE A 39 19.83 1.97 -14.30
CA ILE A 39 20.39 3.21 -14.85
C ILE A 39 20.95 4.08 -13.72
N ALA A 40 20.21 4.27 -12.63
CA ALA A 40 20.68 5.05 -11.48
C ALA A 40 21.92 4.43 -10.84
N GLY A 41 21.88 3.12 -10.54
CA GLY A 41 23.01 2.42 -9.91
C GLY A 41 24.26 2.35 -10.78
N LEU A 42 24.14 2.14 -12.10
CA LEU A 42 25.27 2.10 -13.02
C LEU A 42 25.89 3.48 -13.28
N ASN A 43 25.10 4.55 -13.17
CA ASN A 43 25.61 5.92 -13.26
C ASN A 43 26.12 6.47 -11.93
N SER A 44 25.87 5.77 -10.82
CA SER A 44 26.42 6.14 -9.51
C SER A 44 27.94 6.02 -9.52
N ARG A 45 28.62 6.94 -8.84
CA ARG A 45 30.08 6.87 -8.63
C ARG A 45 30.46 5.97 -7.46
N ARG A 46 29.49 5.23 -6.92
CA ARG A 46 29.59 4.39 -5.73
C ARG A 46 29.41 2.92 -6.10
N PRO A 47 29.80 1.98 -5.22
CA PRO A 47 29.41 0.59 -5.37
C PRO A 47 27.88 0.49 -5.48
N ALA A 48 27.40 -0.35 -6.39
CA ALA A 48 25.97 -0.61 -6.57
C ALA A 48 25.64 -2.07 -6.26
N LEU A 49 24.62 -2.28 -5.41
CA LEU A 49 24.07 -3.60 -5.09
C LEU A 49 22.66 -3.72 -5.68
N PHE A 50 22.45 -4.73 -6.52
CA PHE A 50 21.14 -5.05 -7.08
C PHE A 50 20.66 -6.39 -6.52
N ASN A 51 19.61 -6.36 -5.72
CA ASN A 51 18.98 -7.52 -5.10
C ASN A 51 17.64 -7.80 -5.82
N ILE A 52 17.62 -8.78 -6.73
CA ILE A 52 16.46 -9.00 -7.61
C ILE A 52 15.78 -10.31 -7.23
N TYR A 53 14.49 -10.24 -6.91
CA TYR A 53 13.66 -11.42 -6.76
C TYR A 53 13.43 -12.09 -8.11
N ALA A 54 13.71 -13.39 -8.14
CA ALA A 54 13.47 -14.26 -9.27
C ALA A 54 12.86 -15.56 -8.75
N ALA A 55 11.60 -15.81 -9.10
CA ALA A 55 10.96 -17.08 -8.79
C ALA A 55 11.67 -18.25 -9.50
N CYS A 56 11.87 -19.36 -8.78
CA CYS A 56 12.45 -20.58 -9.31
C CYS A 56 11.37 -21.67 -9.39
N GLN A 57 11.07 -22.15 -10.59
CA GLN A 57 9.97 -23.06 -10.87
C GLN A 57 10.05 -24.37 -10.09
N PRO A 58 11.13 -25.17 -10.20
CA PRO A 58 11.23 -26.43 -9.48
C PRO A 58 11.29 -26.25 -7.97
N GLU A 59 12.07 -25.27 -7.48
CA GLU A 59 12.31 -25.09 -6.05
C GLU A 59 11.12 -24.45 -5.31
N HIS A 60 10.36 -23.59 -5.99
CA HIS A 60 9.16 -22.98 -5.40
C HIS A 60 7.92 -23.86 -5.63
N GLY A 61 7.98 -24.80 -6.58
CA GLY A 61 6.85 -25.66 -6.93
C GLY A 61 5.74 -24.87 -7.62
N ILE A 62 6.12 -24.06 -8.61
CA ILE A 62 5.22 -23.24 -9.45
C ILE A 62 5.32 -23.70 -10.91
N GLY A 63 4.35 -23.30 -11.74
CA GLY A 63 4.33 -23.63 -13.18
C GLY A 63 5.45 -22.96 -13.98
N ASP A 64 5.82 -23.57 -15.11
CA ASP A 64 6.91 -23.09 -15.97
C ASP A 64 6.65 -21.69 -16.56
N ASP A 65 5.39 -21.38 -16.83
CA ASP A 65 4.88 -20.11 -17.35
C ASP A 65 4.50 -19.09 -16.25
N ALA A 66 4.58 -19.47 -14.98
CA ALA A 66 4.07 -18.67 -13.87
C ALA A 66 5.03 -17.57 -13.38
N SER A 67 6.23 -17.45 -13.96
CA SER A 67 7.28 -16.58 -13.42
C SER A 67 6.81 -15.13 -13.26
N ALA A 68 6.27 -14.50 -14.30
CA ALA A 68 5.83 -13.10 -14.22
C ALA A 68 4.76 -12.88 -13.13
N ALA A 69 3.76 -13.76 -13.07
CA ALA A 69 2.70 -13.69 -12.08
C ALA A 69 3.25 -13.88 -10.66
N GLN A 70 4.12 -14.86 -10.44
CA GLN A 70 4.69 -15.14 -9.12
C GLN A 70 5.55 -14.00 -8.60
N ASN A 71 6.36 -13.41 -9.47
CA ASN A 71 7.21 -12.27 -9.14
C ASN A 71 6.39 -11.01 -8.84
N LYS A 72 5.21 -10.87 -9.46
CA LYS A 72 4.25 -9.80 -9.13
C LYS A 72 3.61 -10.04 -7.75
N LEU A 73 3.12 -11.26 -7.50
CA LEU A 73 2.53 -11.63 -6.21
C LEU A 73 3.52 -11.43 -5.06
N ALA A 74 4.80 -11.73 -5.27
CA ALA A 74 5.83 -11.51 -4.24
C ALA A 74 5.95 -10.03 -3.80
N VAL A 75 5.75 -9.08 -4.71
CA VAL A 75 5.77 -7.65 -4.40
C VAL A 75 4.47 -7.24 -3.72
N GLU A 76 3.33 -7.65 -4.27
CA GLU A 76 1.99 -7.32 -3.75
C GLU A 76 1.79 -7.86 -2.35
N SER A 77 2.26 -9.07 -2.06
CA SER A 77 2.13 -9.74 -0.76
C SER A 77 3.18 -9.32 0.26
N ARG A 78 3.92 -8.23 0.00
CA ARG A 78 5.12 -7.77 0.74
C ARG A 78 6.16 -8.87 1.00
N ALA A 79 6.14 -9.99 0.27
CA ALA A 79 7.17 -11.02 0.40
C ALA A 79 8.54 -10.50 -0.04
N TYR A 80 8.53 -9.56 -0.99
CA TYR A 80 9.69 -8.90 -1.55
C TYR A 80 9.30 -7.50 -2.08
N PRO A 81 9.09 -6.52 -1.18
CA PRO A 81 8.75 -5.16 -1.58
C PRO A 81 9.89 -4.50 -2.37
N LEU A 82 9.55 -3.56 -3.25
CA LEU A 82 10.54 -2.76 -3.98
C LEU A 82 11.17 -1.74 -3.03
N PHE A 83 12.46 -1.49 -3.17
CA PHE A 83 13.16 -0.52 -2.34
C PHE A 83 14.39 0.01 -3.06
N ARG A 84 14.67 1.31 -2.94
CA ARG A 84 15.92 1.93 -3.38
C ARG A 84 16.54 2.71 -2.22
N TYR A 85 17.86 2.68 -2.15
CA TYR A 85 18.67 3.53 -1.30
C TYR A 85 19.74 4.18 -2.18
N ASP A 86 19.69 5.50 -2.30
CA ASP A 86 20.69 6.31 -2.98
C ASP A 86 21.35 7.26 -1.97
N PRO A 87 22.62 7.02 -1.57
CA PRO A 87 23.32 7.88 -0.63
C PRO A 87 23.64 9.28 -1.19
N ASP A 88 23.48 9.52 -2.48
CA ASP A 88 23.67 10.84 -3.09
C ASP A 88 22.36 11.64 -3.19
N ALA A 89 21.21 11.05 -2.84
CA ALA A 89 19.92 11.74 -2.87
C ALA A 89 19.68 12.67 -1.68
N GLY A 90 20.46 12.56 -0.60
CA GLY A 90 20.33 13.43 0.57
C GLY A 90 21.26 13.06 1.71
N THR A 91 20.92 13.52 2.91
CA THR A 91 21.72 13.33 4.14
C THR A 91 21.03 12.44 5.18
N THR A 92 19.71 12.30 5.10
CA THR A 92 18.89 11.45 5.97
C THR A 92 18.49 10.15 5.26
N PHE A 93 18.10 9.12 6.02
CA PHE A 93 17.53 7.92 5.40
C PHE A 93 16.24 8.22 4.65
N GLU A 94 15.44 9.16 5.14
CA GLU A 94 14.21 9.63 4.52
C GLU A 94 14.44 10.14 3.09
N GLU A 95 15.45 10.99 2.92
CA GLU A 95 15.84 11.52 1.61
C GLU A 95 16.52 10.46 0.74
N CYS A 96 17.27 9.52 1.34
CA CYS A 96 18.02 8.51 0.58
C CYS A 96 17.20 7.29 0.18
N CYS A 97 16.13 6.96 0.92
CA CYS A 97 15.29 5.80 0.67
C CYS A 97 14.13 6.14 -0.27
N ASP A 98 13.66 5.15 -0.99
CA ASP A 98 12.50 5.26 -1.87
C ASP A 98 11.78 3.91 -2.00
N LEU A 99 10.44 3.95 -1.97
CA LEU A 99 9.54 2.81 -2.05
C LEU A 99 8.63 2.85 -3.28
N ASP A 100 8.95 3.69 -4.26
CA ASP A 100 8.19 3.81 -5.49
C ASP A 100 7.98 2.49 -6.23
N GLY A 101 6.78 2.36 -6.81
CA GLY A 101 6.35 1.19 -7.56
C GLY A 101 5.74 0.07 -6.72
N ASN A 102 5.77 0.18 -5.39
CA ASN A 102 4.98 -0.69 -4.53
C ASN A 102 3.48 -0.29 -4.61
N PRO A 103 2.56 -1.26 -4.78
CA PRO A 103 1.13 -0.97 -4.76
C PRO A 103 0.64 -0.65 -3.34
N ALA A 104 -0.45 0.11 -3.25
CA ALA A 104 -1.14 0.47 -2.00
C ALA A 104 -0.17 0.88 -0.89
N ILE A 105 0.65 1.91 -1.15
CA ILE A 105 1.79 2.27 -0.29
C ILE A 105 1.36 2.71 1.13
N ASP A 106 0.16 3.26 1.24
CA ASP A 106 -0.43 3.74 2.49
C ASP A 106 -0.90 2.58 3.38
N ASP A 107 -1.23 1.45 2.76
CA ASP A 107 -1.83 0.27 3.40
C ASP A 107 -0.79 -0.82 3.73
N ASP A 108 -1.18 -1.72 4.63
CA ASP A 108 -0.36 -2.89 4.96
C ASP A 108 -0.29 -3.85 3.75
N TRP A 109 -1.41 -4.01 3.04
CA TRP A 109 -1.57 -4.93 1.93
C TRP A 109 -2.43 -4.30 0.82
N PRO A 110 -2.14 -4.55 -0.47
CA PRO A 110 -3.09 -4.27 -1.54
C PRO A 110 -4.28 -5.22 -1.47
N VAL A 111 -5.42 -4.78 -2.01
CA VAL A 111 -6.66 -5.56 -2.07
C VAL A 111 -6.85 -6.13 -3.47
N TYR A 112 -7.38 -7.35 -3.56
CA TYR A 112 -7.73 -8.01 -4.81
C TYR A 112 -9.15 -8.58 -4.74
N THR A 113 -9.75 -8.75 -5.92
CA THR A 113 -11.12 -9.28 -6.05
C THR A 113 -11.09 -10.75 -6.43
N LEU A 114 -11.73 -11.59 -5.62
CA LEU A 114 -12.05 -12.97 -5.91
C LEU A 114 -13.41 -13.05 -6.58
N ASN A 115 -13.45 -13.63 -7.78
CA ASN A 115 -14.71 -13.92 -8.49
C ASN A 115 -15.13 -15.36 -8.19
N TYR A 116 -16.32 -15.57 -7.65
CA TYR A 116 -16.82 -16.88 -7.24
C TYR A 116 -18.29 -17.07 -7.62
N SER A 117 -18.80 -18.28 -7.49
CA SER A 117 -20.23 -18.60 -7.61
C SER A 117 -20.83 -18.72 -6.21
N ASP A 118 -21.90 -18.00 -5.94
CA ASP A 118 -22.63 -18.08 -4.67
C ASP A 118 -23.37 -19.42 -4.51
N ASP A 119 -24.02 -19.62 -3.37
CA ASP A 119 -24.78 -20.85 -3.07
C ASP A 119 -25.96 -21.09 -4.04
N PHE A 120 -26.37 -20.06 -4.78
CA PHE A 120 -27.43 -20.11 -5.80
C PHE A 120 -26.88 -20.26 -7.22
N GLY A 121 -25.55 -20.33 -7.39
CA GLY A 121 -24.87 -20.44 -8.68
C GLY A 121 -24.74 -19.11 -9.44
N ASN A 122 -25.01 -17.97 -8.81
CA ASN A 122 -24.84 -16.65 -9.42
C ASN A 122 -23.39 -16.17 -9.26
N PRO A 123 -22.86 -15.40 -10.22
CA PRO A 123 -21.56 -14.78 -10.09
C PRO A 123 -21.56 -13.74 -8.96
N ALA A 124 -20.58 -13.85 -8.07
CA ALA A 124 -20.36 -12.96 -6.94
C ALA A 124 -18.87 -12.59 -6.83
N THR A 125 -18.60 -11.53 -6.10
CA THR A 125 -17.24 -10.99 -5.92
C THR A 125 -16.94 -10.76 -4.44
N LEU A 126 -15.72 -11.04 -4.03
CA LEU A 126 -15.23 -10.79 -2.67
C LEU A 126 -13.88 -10.07 -2.72
N GLU A 127 -13.79 -8.92 -2.06
CA GLU A 127 -12.52 -8.21 -1.92
C GLU A 127 -11.76 -8.72 -0.70
N VAL A 128 -10.48 -9.03 -0.89
CA VAL A 128 -9.60 -9.60 0.14
C VAL A 128 -8.19 -8.99 0.06
N PRO A 129 -7.50 -8.81 1.19
CA PRO A 129 -6.10 -8.37 1.18
C PRO A 129 -5.16 -9.45 0.63
N MET A 130 -4.19 -9.07 -0.20
CA MET A 130 -3.09 -9.94 -0.66
C MET A 130 -2.01 -10.00 0.43
N THR A 131 -2.16 -10.90 1.39
CA THR A 131 -1.16 -11.10 2.45
C THR A 131 -0.05 -12.04 1.99
N PHE A 132 1.02 -12.17 2.78
CA PHE A 132 2.07 -13.17 2.53
C PHE A 132 1.51 -14.60 2.45
N ALA A 133 0.44 -14.92 3.18
CA ALA A 133 -0.18 -16.25 3.14
C ALA A 133 -0.84 -16.55 1.80
N ASP A 134 -1.46 -15.55 1.16
CA ASP A 134 -2.07 -15.67 -0.17
C ASP A 134 -1.00 -16.01 -1.22
N PHE A 135 0.13 -15.29 -1.20
CA PHE A 135 1.30 -15.63 -2.01
C PHE A 135 1.84 -17.04 -1.68
N ALA A 136 2.01 -17.36 -0.40
CA ALA A 136 2.57 -18.64 0.02
C ALA A 136 1.68 -19.82 -0.40
N LEU A 137 0.35 -19.66 -0.42
CA LEU A 137 -0.60 -20.69 -0.87
C LEU A 137 -0.35 -21.09 -2.34
N THR A 138 0.15 -20.16 -3.16
CA THR A 138 0.44 -20.40 -4.58
C THR A 138 1.74 -21.17 -4.84
N GLU A 139 2.62 -21.32 -3.84
CA GLU A 139 3.92 -22.00 -4.01
C GLU A 139 3.92 -23.38 -3.33
N GLY A 140 4.27 -24.41 -4.10
CA GLY A 140 4.36 -25.79 -3.61
C GLY A 140 5.25 -25.96 -2.38
N ARG A 141 6.30 -25.13 -2.23
CA ARG A 141 7.20 -25.17 -1.06
C ARG A 141 6.51 -24.90 0.28
N PHE A 142 5.37 -24.22 0.29
CA PHE A 142 4.60 -23.93 1.51
C PHE A 142 3.38 -24.83 1.70
N ARG A 143 3.04 -25.68 0.72
CA ARG A 143 1.81 -26.49 0.69
C ARG A 143 1.48 -27.22 2.01
N LYS A 144 2.49 -27.68 2.74
CA LYS A 144 2.29 -28.39 4.02
C LYS A 144 1.69 -27.53 5.14
N HIS A 145 1.75 -26.20 5.05
CA HIS A 145 1.24 -25.24 6.02
C HIS A 145 -0.24 -24.88 5.80
N PHE A 146 -0.87 -25.42 4.77
CA PHE A 146 -2.25 -25.10 4.42
C PHE A 146 -3.15 -26.34 4.48
N ARG A 147 -4.37 -26.18 4.99
CA ARG A 147 -5.41 -27.23 4.98
C ARG A 147 -6.73 -26.61 4.57
N LYS A 148 -7.45 -27.27 3.67
CA LYS A 148 -8.82 -26.87 3.32
C LYS A 148 -9.74 -27.23 4.48
N ALA A 149 -10.53 -26.28 4.97
CA ALA A 149 -11.57 -26.53 5.96
C ALA A 149 -12.87 -26.91 5.24
N PRO A 150 -13.40 -28.13 5.46
CA PRO A 150 -14.73 -28.50 4.98
C PRO A 150 -15.80 -27.52 5.49
N PRO A 151 -16.83 -27.17 4.69
CA PRO A 151 -17.86 -26.21 5.11
C PRO A 151 -18.57 -26.57 6.41
N ASP A 152 -18.73 -27.86 6.71
CA ASP A 152 -19.33 -28.38 7.94
C ASP A 152 -18.47 -28.15 9.20
N THR A 153 -17.19 -27.80 9.05
CA THR A 153 -16.31 -27.47 10.19
C THR A 153 -16.23 -25.97 10.47
N TRP A 154 -16.88 -25.14 9.66
CA TRP A 154 -16.85 -23.69 9.84
C TRP A 154 -17.55 -23.29 11.13
N ASN A 155 -16.89 -22.44 11.90
CA ASN A 155 -17.38 -21.98 13.21
C ASN A 155 -16.86 -20.56 13.49
N ASP A 156 -17.34 -19.97 14.58
CA ASP A 156 -17.07 -18.58 14.97
C ASP A 156 -15.63 -18.33 15.43
N ASN A 157 -14.87 -19.39 15.76
CA ASN A 157 -13.45 -19.26 16.12
C ASN A 157 -12.55 -19.15 14.88
N MET A 158 -13.09 -19.35 13.68
CA MET A 158 -12.34 -19.17 12.44
C MET A 158 -12.40 -17.71 11.99
N LEU A 159 -11.23 -17.07 11.88
CA LEU A 159 -11.12 -15.65 11.55
C LEU A 159 -10.29 -15.44 10.27
N PRO A 160 -10.68 -14.51 9.37
CA PRO A 160 -9.82 -14.10 8.27
C PRO A 160 -8.44 -13.66 8.77
N LEU A 161 -7.38 -14.12 8.10
CA LEU A 161 -6.01 -13.92 8.56
C LEU A 161 -5.67 -12.44 8.76
N HIS A 162 -6.12 -11.56 7.87
CA HIS A 162 -5.83 -10.12 7.96
C HIS A 162 -6.45 -9.46 9.19
N GLU A 163 -7.62 -9.93 9.65
CA GLU A 163 -8.25 -9.48 10.90
C GLU A 163 -7.45 -9.99 12.10
N LEU A 164 -7.02 -11.26 12.08
CA LEU A 164 -6.17 -11.83 13.12
C LEU A 164 -4.83 -11.07 13.25
N LEU A 165 -4.24 -10.64 12.14
CA LEU A 165 -3.01 -9.82 12.10
C LEU A 165 -3.20 -8.37 12.60
N ALA A 166 -4.44 -7.91 12.78
CA ALA A 166 -4.75 -6.62 13.38
C ALA A 166 -4.92 -6.71 14.90
N MET A 167 -5.14 -7.91 15.44
CA MET A 167 -5.31 -8.17 16.87
C MET A 167 -3.96 -8.29 17.59
N ALA A 168 -3.97 -8.00 18.89
CA ALA A 168 -2.81 -8.20 19.75
C ALA A 168 -2.54 -9.71 19.95
N PRO A 169 -1.28 -10.16 20.15
CA PRO A 169 -0.95 -11.59 20.21
C PRO A 169 -1.71 -12.39 21.26
N ASP A 170 -2.05 -11.77 22.39
CA ASP A 170 -2.81 -12.35 23.51
C ASP A 170 -4.29 -12.56 23.18
N GLU A 171 -4.86 -11.76 22.28
CA GLU A 171 -6.25 -11.89 21.84
C GLU A 171 -6.45 -12.99 20.77
N ARG A 172 -5.36 -13.57 20.26
CA ARG A 172 -5.39 -14.58 19.19
C ARG A 172 -5.59 -16.00 19.72
N GLU A 173 -5.57 -16.20 21.04
CA GLU A 173 -5.65 -17.53 21.65
C GLU A 173 -6.98 -18.22 21.31
N GLY A 174 -6.91 -19.46 20.83
CA GLY A 174 -8.08 -20.26 20.46
C GLY A 174 -8.70 -19.91 19.10
N LEU A 175 -8.22 -18.87 18.41
CA LEU A 175 -8.66 -18.52 17.06
C LEU A 175 -7.92 -19.35 16.01
N VAL A 176 -8.61 -19.63 14.90
CA VAL A 176 -8.10 -20.41 13.78
C VAL A 176 -8.05 -19.51 12.53
N PRO A 177 -6.87 -19.03 12.12
CA PRO A 177 -6.75 -18.17 10.95
C PRO A 177 -7.03 -18.93 9.65
N TYR A 178 -7.71 -18.26 8.73
CA TYR A 178 -7.88 -18.74 7.36
C TYR A 178 -7.72 -17.63 6.33
N ILE A 179 -7.40 -18.00 5.10
CA ILE A 179 -7.55 -17.14 3.91
C ILE A 179 -8.63 -17.71 3.00
N TRP A 180 -9.25 -16.85 2.21
CA TRP A 180 -10.22 -17.27 1.21
C TRP A 180 -9.48 -17.85 0.00
N GLY A 181 -9.96 -18.99 -0.49
CA GLY A 181 -9.56 -19.56 -1.75
C GLY A 181 -10.78 -19.91 -2.59
N ILE A 182 -10.55 -20.22 -3.86
CA ILE A 182 -11.59 -20.70 -4.77
C ILE A 182 -11.30 -22.17 -5.09
N ASP A 183 -12.32 -23.02 -5.01
CA ASP A 183 -12.21 -24.44 -5.37
C ASP A 183 -12.33 -24.67 -6.90
N SER A 184 -12.23 -25.93 -7.33
CA SER A 184 -12.32 -26.27 -8.76
C SER A 184 -13.71 -26.04 -9.38
N LYS A 185 -14.72 -25.72 -8.58
CA LYS A 185 -16.10 -25.44 -8.99
C LYS A 185 -16.44 -23.95 -8.87
N ASN A 186 -15.45 -23.09 -8.64
CA ASN A 186 -15.60 -21.66 -8.41
C ASN A 186 -16.35 -21.29 -7.13
N HIS A 187 -16.41 -22.15 -6.11
CA HIS A 187 -16.97 -21.79 -4.80
C HIS A 187 -15.88 -21.29 -3.85
N LEU A 188 -16.27 -20.43 -2.90
CA LEU A 188 -15.39 -20.02 -1.82
C LEU A 188 -15.08 -21.19 -0.89
N MET A 189 -13.81 -21.29 -0.50
CA MET A 189 -13.33 -22.22 0.52
C MET A 189 -12.46 -21.48 1.54
N ARG A 190 -12.56 -21.89 2.81
CA ARG A 190 -11.63 -21.46 3.85
C ARG A 190 -10.38 -22.33 3.81
N VAL A 191 -9.22 -21.71 3.64
CA VAL A 191 -7.92 -22.38 3.71
C VAL A 191 -7.26 -22.01 5.03
N LEU A 192 -7.20 -22.97 5.94
CA LEU A 192 -6.55 -22.81 7.24
C LEU A 192 -5.06 -22.57 7.07
N VAL A 193 -4.54 -21.63 7.85
CA VAL A 193 -3.15 -21.17 7.80
C VAL A 193 -2.41 -21.64 9.04
N ALA A 194 -1.29 -22.35 8.87
CA ALA A 194 -0.46 -22.76 10.00
C ALA A 194 0.23 -21.55 10.66
N GLU A 195 0.50 -21.67 11.96
CA GLU A 195 1.12 -20.63 12.80
C GLU A 195 2.44 -20.08 12.20
N GLU A 196 3.25 -20.92 11.55
CA GLU A 196 4.51 -20.45 10.95
C GLU A 196 4.29 -19.48 9.79
N ILE A 197 3.20 -19.63 9.03
CA ILE A 197 2.83 -18.69 7.96
C ILE A 197 2.22 -17.42 8.56
N VAL A 198 1.46 -17.52 9.65
CA VAL A 198 0.97 -16.35 10.40
C VAL A 198 2.14 -15.50 10.88
N ALA A 199 3.12 -16.12 11.54
CA ALA A 199 4.34 -15.45 11.99
C ALA A 199 5.12 -14.82 10.82
N SER A 200 5.17 -15.50 9.67
CA SER A 200 5.78 -14.95 8.46
C SER A 200 5.02 -13.72 7.93
N CYS A 201 3.69 -13.68 8.08
CA CYS A 201 2.89 -12.51 7.70
C CYS A 201 3.15 -11.32 8.63
N ASP A 202 3.21 -11.54 9.95
CA ASP A 202 3.60 -10.50 10.92
C ASP A 202 5.00 -9.96 10.60
N ASP A 203 5.98 -10.83 10.34
CA ASP A 203 7.35 -10.45 9.97
C ASP A 203 7.39 -9.59 8.69
N ARG A 204 6.67 -9.99 7.62
CA ARG A 204 6.61 -9.20 6.37
C ARG A 204 5.89 -7.86 6.56
N LYS A 205 4.83 -7.81 7.39
CA LYS A 205 4.13 -6.57 7.76
C LYS A 205 5.06 -5.63 8.54
N HIS A 206 5.78 -6.13 9.53
CA HIS A 206 6.76 -5.34 10.28
C HIS A 206 7.90 -4.83 9.39
N PHE A 207 8.41 -5.68 8.50
CA PHE A 207 9.43 -5.26 7.53
C PHE A 207 8.92 -4.14 6.62
N TRP A 208 7.67 -4.24 6.14
CA TRP A 208 7.04 -3.16 5.37
C TRP A 208 6.96 -1.85 6.17
N HIS A 209 6.60 -1.90 7.45
CA HIS A 209 6.59 -0.71 8.31
C HIS A 209 7.98 -0.13 8.54
N GLN A 210 9.01 -0.96 8.70
CA GLN A 210 10.40 -0.51 8.80
C GLN A 210 10.84 0.23 7.54
N LEU A 211 10.51 -0.32 6.36
CA LEU A 211 10.79 0.33 5.09
C LEU A 211 10.07 1.67 4.96
N LYS A 212 8.78 1.73 5.31
CA LYS A 212 7.99 2.97 5.31
C LYS A 212 8.60 4.02 6.23
N SER A 213 9.02 3.61 7.43
CA SER A 213 9.69 4.48 8.39
C SER A 213 11.01 5.03 7.84
N LEU A 214 11.82 4.21 7.16
CA LEU A 214 13.07 4.66 6.54
C LEU A 214 12.86 5.65 5.39
N ALA A 215 11.76 5.53 4.65
CA ALA A 215 11.41 6.40 3.54
C ALA A 215 10.54 7.61 3.94
N GLY A 216 10.29 7.81 5.24
CA GLY A 216 9.45 8.90 5.75
C GLY A 216 7.97 8.80 5.42
N ILE A 217 7.54 7.64 4.95
CA ILE A 217 6.13 7.35 4.69
C ILE A 217 5.51 6.95 6.02
N THR A 218 5.39 7.91 6.92
CA THR A 218 4.67 7.70 8.16
C THR A 218 3.20 7.45 7.83
N ARG A 219 2.58 6.46 8.49
CA ARG A 219 1.12 6.49 8.62
C ARG A 219 0.80 7.87 9.17
N ASP A 220 -0.20 8.56 8.64
CA ASP A 220 -0.88 9.65 9.34
C ASP A 220 -1.43 9.08 10.66
N CYS A 221 -0.57 8.79 11.64
CA CYS A 221 -0.98 8.96 13.01
C CYS A 221 -1.21 10.45 13.08
N ASN A 222 -2.48 10.84 13.06
CA ASN A 222 -2.84 12.20 13.34
C ASN A 222 -2.37 12.42 14.78
N ILE A 223 -1.13 12.88 14.93
CA ILE A 223 -0.46 13.09 16.22
C ILE A 223 -1.35 14.02 17.04
N ASP A 224 -2.08 14.93 16.40
CA ASP A 224 -3.09 15.76 17.06
C ASP A 224 -4.27 14.95 17.60
N GLN A 225 -4.79 13.94 16.89
CA GLN A 225 -5.82 13.03 17.45
C GLN A 225 -5.28 12.17 18.59
N VAL A 226 -4.04 11.68 18.51
CA VAL A 226 -3.43 10.90 19.60
C VAL A 226 -3.13 11.79 20.80
N ILE A 227 -2.64 13.01 20.59
CA ILE A 227 -2.46 14.02 21.63
C ILE A 227 -3.81 14.40 22.23
N GLU A 228 -4.85 14.57 21.42
CA GLU A 228 -6.18 14.94 21.90
C GLU A 228 -6.84 13.80 22.68
N GLN A 229 -6.74 12.55 22.21
CA GLN A 229 -7.14 11.37 22.99
C GLN A 229 -6.34 11.27 24.29
N THR A 230 -5.03 11.51 24.26
CA THR A 230 -4.19 11.49 25.45
C THR A 230 -4.56 12.62 26.42
N ARG A 231 -4.90 13.82 25.91
CA ARG A 231 -5.42 14.92 26.72
C ARG A 231 -6.77 14.60 27.32
N ILE A 232 -7.68 14.00 26.54
CA ILE A 232 -9.00 13.57 27.01
C ILE A 232 -8.85 12.50 28.10
N ASP A 233 -8.03 11.48 27.88
CA ASP A 233 -7.74 10.43 28.86
C ASP A 233 -7.08 10.99 30.13
N MET A 234 -6.15 11.94 29.99
CA MET A 234 -5.49 12.59 31.11
C MET A 234 -6.46 13.51 31.86
N ALA A 235 -7.33 14.23 31.16
CA ALA A 235 -8.39 15.04 31.74
C ALA A 235 -9.42 14.18 32.46
N GLN A 236 -9.80 13.02 31.91
CA GLN A 236 -10.70 12.06 32.55
C GLN A 236 -10.06 11.44 33.79
N LYS A 237 -8.77 11.06 33.74
CA LYS A 237 -8.02 10.57 34.92
C LYS A 237 -7.87 11.64 35.99
N LEU A 238 -7.59 12.89 35.60
CA LEU A 238 -7.53 14.03 36.52
C LEU A 238 -8.90 14.34 37.11
N THR A 239 -9.97 14.26 36.31
CA THR A 239 -11.35 14.47 36.76
C THR A 239 -11.79 13.35 37.68
N ALA A 240 -11.46 12.09 37.39
CA ALA A 240 -11.75 10.96 38.28
C ALA A 240 -10.97 11.08 39.61
N ASN A 241 -9.71 11.48 39.56
CA ASN A 241 -8.91 11.74 40.75
C ASN A 241 -9.41 12.96 41.54
N LEU A 242 -9.80 14.04 40.85
CA LEU A 242 -10.42 15.20 41.46
C LEU A 242 -11.78 14.86 42.04
N LEU A 243 -12.61 14.06 41.37
CA LEU A 243 -13.91 13.62 41.87
C LEU A 243 -13.76 12.71 43.09
N ASN A 244 -12.72 11.87 43.12
CA ASN A 244 -12.33 11.11 44.31
C ASN A 244 -11.80 12.00 45.45
N LEU A 245 -11.20 13.16 45.14
CA LEU A 245 -10.75 14.17 46.11
C LEU A 245 -11.88 15.13 46.55
N THR A 246 -12.86 15.40 45.67
CA THR A 246 -14.01 16.29 45.89
C THR A 246 -15.28 15.52 46.27
N GLY A 247 -15.17 14.21 46.50
CA GLY A 247 -16.16 13.40 47.24
C GLY A 247 -16.42 13.91 48.66
N ASN A 248 -15.69 14.94 49.10
CA ASN A 248 -15.96 15.73 50.30
C ASN A 248 -16.68 17.08 50.06
N GLY A 249 -17.28 17.30 48.88
CA GLY A 249 -18.37 18.27 48.70
C GLY A 249 -18.08 19.52 47.86
N ALA A 250 -19.00 19.73 46.91
CA ALA A 250 -19.38 20.97 46.21
C ALA A 250 -18.47 21.51 45.07
N ALA A 251 -18.90 21.33 43.82
CA ALA A 251 -19.44 22.42 42.97
C ALA A 251 -19.59 21.93 41.51
N ALA A 252 -20.82 21.74 41.06
CA ALA A 252 -21.19 21.49 39.67
C ALA A 252 -21.78 22.77 39.07
N ASN A 253 -21.07 23.38 38.12
CA ASN A 253 -21.60 24.17 37.02
C ASN A 253 -20.43 24.64 36.15
N LEU A 254 -20.72 25.03 34.91
CA LEU A 254 -19.83 25.33 33.77
C LEU A 254 -19.63 24.05 32.93
N LEU A 255 -20.20 23.84 31.75
CA LEU A 255 -20.42 24.77 30.64
C LEU A 255 -21.54 24.20 29.74
N ALA A 256 -22.55 25.03 29.46
CA ALA A 256 -23.53 24.80 28.40
C ALA A 256 -23.68 26.10 27.61
N ASP A 257 -23.06 26.14 26.44
CA ASP A 257 -23.40 26.97 25.27
C ASP A 257 -22.42 26.56 24.17
N SER A 258 -22.74 26.24 22.93
CA SER A 258 -23.71 26.86 22.04
C SER A 258 -23.79 26.06 20.72
N ALA A 259 -24.93 26.12 20.03
CA ALA A 259 -25.13 25.88 18.59
C ALA A 259 -25.81 27.17 18.04
N PRO A 260 -25.89 27.51 16.72
CA PRO A 260 -26.12 26.61 15.58
C PRO A 260 -25.55 26.99 14.15
N VAL A 261 -25.45 25.98 13.25
CA VAL A 261 -25.96 25.81 11.83
C VAL A 261 -26.11 27.07 10.93
N PRO A 262 -25.71 27.11 9.61
CA PRO A 262 -26.36 26.34 8.53
C PRO A 262 -25.54 25.91 7.28
N GLY A 263 -26.16 25.04 6.46
CA GLY A 263 -25.59 24.40 5.27
C GLY A 263 -26.13 24.88 3.91
N ASN A 264 -26.23 23.90 2.98
CA ASN A 264 -26.44 23.94 1.52
C ASN A 264 -25.21 24.40 0.71
N GLY A 265 -24.90 23.86 -0.48
CA GLY A 265 -25.62 22.96 -1.38
C GLY A 265 -24.79 22.74 -2.65
N ALA A 266 -25.20 21.76 -3.45
CA ALA A 266 -24.49 21.15 -4.56
C ALA A 266 -24.16 22.04 -5.78
N GLY A 267 -23.13 21.61 -6.52
CA GLY A 267 -23.25 21.32 -7.95
C GLY A 267 -23.08 22.48 -8.94
N GLY A 268 -21.87 22.62 -9.47
CA GLY A 268 -21.60 23.40 -10.69
C GLY A 268 -20.15 23.22 -11.12
N ALA A 269 -19.92 22.58 -12.26
CA ALA A 269 -18.60 22.50 -12.89
C ALA A 269 -18.12 23.90 -13.30
N PRO A 270 -16.82 24.23 -13.13
CA PRO A 270 -16.22 25.31 -13.87
C PRO A 270 -15.15 24.79 -14.84
N ALA A 271 -15.16 25.37 -16.03
CA ALA A 271 -13.99 25.47 -16.89
C ALA A 271 -12.83 26.13 -16.12
N ALA A 272 -11.61 25.73 -16.44
CA ALA A 272 -10.36 26.07 -15.76
C ALA A 272 -10.27 27.56 -15.38
N ALA A 273 -10.29 27.82 -14.08
CA ALA A 273 -9.84 29.07 -13.48
C ALA A 273 -8.64 28.72 -12.61
N ALA A 274 -7.49 29.34 -12.92
CA ALA A 274 -6.31 29.29 -12.06
C ALA A 274 -6.73 29.72 -10.64
N THR A 275 -6.55 28.82 -9.67
CA THR A 275 -6.77 29.17 -8.26
C THR A 275 -5.72 30.19 -7.82
N ALA A 276 -6.07 31.05 -6.87
CA ALA A 276 -5.29 32.21 -6.43
C ALA A 276 -3.88 31.92 -5.87
N ASP A 277 -3.47 30.65 -5.82
CA ASP A 277 -2.18 30.17 -5.30
C ASP A 277 -1.18 29.76 -6.41
N GLY A 278 -1.49 30.00 -7.69
CA GLY A 278 -0.59 29.64 -8.80
C GLY A 278 -0.50 28.13 -9.10
N TYR A 279 -1.38 27.34 -8.49
CA TYR A 279 -1.53 25.91 -8.76
C TYR A 279 -2.45 25.69 -9.98
N GLU A 280 -1.90 25.05 -11.01
CA GLU A 280 -2.58 24.50 -12.17
C GLU A 280 -2.76 22.97 -11.97
N PRO A 281 -4.00 22.46 -11.89
CA PRO A 281 -4.24 21.04 -11.72
C PRO A 281 -3.97 20.25 -13.02
N VAL A 282 -3.65 18.97 -12.87
CA VAL A 282 -3.60 18.03 -14.01
C VAL A 282 -4.96 17.97 -14.71
N TRP A 283 -4.93 17.90 -16.04
CA TRP A 283 -6.12 17.71 -16.86
C TRP A 283 -5.84 16.80 -18.07
N ILE A 284 -6.90 16.31 -18.71
CA ILE A 284 -6.81 15.39 -19.86
C ILE A 284 -7.66 15.94 -21.00
N ASP A 285 -7.14 15.92 -22.24
CA ASP A 285 -7.94 16.05 -23.46
C ASP A 285 -8.78 14.77 -23.66
N THR A 286 -9.79 14.59 -22.80
CA THR A 286 -10.63 13.38 -22.73
C THR A 286 -11.20 12.95 -24.10
N PRO A 287 -11.62 13.84 -25.01
CA PRO A 287 -12.08 13.42 -26.35
C PRO A 287 -11.03 12.61 -27.13
N GLU A 288 -9.75 12.99 -27.02
CA GLU A 288 -8.61 12.41 -27.74
C GLU A 288 -8.03 11.17 -27.04
N CYS A 289 -8.55 10.80 -25.87
CA CYS A 289 -8.10 9.62 -25.13
C CYS A 289 -8.36 8.32 -25.91
N THR A 290 -7.34 7.48 -26.03
CA THR A 290 -7.39 6.16 -26.71
C THR A 290 -7.65 4.98 -25.76
N ALA A 291 -7.89 5.23 -24.48
CA ALA A 291 -8.18 4.23 -23.46
C ALA A 291 -7.14 3.09 -23.34
N CYS A 292 -5.85 3.44 -23.25
CA CYS A 292 -4.75 2.48 -23.11
C CYS A 292 -4.52 1.97 -21.66
N ASP A 293 -5.31 2.41 -20.69
CA ASP A 293 -5.27 2.05 -19.26
C ASP A 293 -4.00 2.42 -18.48
N GLU A 294 -2.98 3.01 -19.12
CA GLU A 294 -1.71 3.29 -18.44
C GLU A 294 -1.88 4.26 -17.26
N CYS A 295 -2.62 5.37 -17.44
CA CYS A 295 -2.80 6.37 -16.38
C CYS A 295 -3.59 5.84 -15.17
N THR A 296 -4.67 5.09 -15.41
CA THR A 296 -5.51 4.50 -14.36
C THR A 296 -4.79 3.37 -13.62
N LYS A 297 -3.87 2.65 -14.28
CA LYS A 297 -2.96 1.68 -13.65
C LYS A 297 -1.86 2.34 -12.82
N ILE A 298 -1.39 3.53 -13.23
CA ILE A 298 -0.35 4.28 -12.51
C ILE A 298 -0.90 4.82 -11.20
N ASN A 299 -2.04 5.53 -11.24
CA ASN A 299 -2.66 6.04 -10.03
C ASN A 299 -4.19 6.13 -10.17
N PRO A 300 -4.94 5.12 -9.68
CA PRO A 300 -6.40 5.10 -9.76
C PRO A 300 -7.09 6.09 -8.80
N LYS A 301 -6.35 6.73 -7.89
CA LYS A 301 -6.87 7.83 -7.06
C LYS A 301 -6.91 9.15 -7.85
N ILE A 302 -6.07 9.31 -8.87
CA ILE A 302 -6.00 10.52 -9.71
C ILE A 302 -6.83 10.34 -10.99
N PHE A 303 -6.75 9.17 -11.63
CA PHE A 303 -7.34 8.93 -12.95
C PHE A 303 -8.38 7.81 -12.91
N ALA A 304 -9.53 8.04 -13.54
CA ALA A 304 -10.55 7.01 -13.76
C ALA A 304 -11.22 7.15 -15.13
N TYR A 305 -11.88 6.09 -15.57
CA TYR A 305 -12.69 6.12 -16.79
C TYR A 305 -14.10 6.65 -16.52
N ASN A 306 -14.59 7.49 -17.42
CA ASN A 306 -15.97 7.94 -17.45
C ASN A 306 -16.89 6.88 -18.13
N ALA A 307 -18.18 7.21 -18.27
CA ALA A 307 -19.17 6.31 -18.87
C ALA A 307 -18.89 5.98 -20.36
N GLU A 308 -18.21 6.86 -21.10
CA GLU A 308 -17.78 6.63 -22.49
C GLU A 308 -16.43 5.91 -22.59
N HIS A 309 -15.90 5.37 -21.48
CA HIS A 309 -14.60 4.70 -21.41
C HIS A 309 -13.43 5.61 -21.84
N LYS A 310 -13.50 6.89 -21.47
CA LYS A 310 -12.44 7.90 -21.68
C LYS A 310 -11.85 8.32 -20.33
N ALA A 311 -10.53 8.47 -20.28
CA ALA A 311 -9.84 8.82 -19.05
C ALA A 311 -10.17 10.25 -18.61
N THR A 312 -10.42 10.42 -17.33
CA THR A 312 -10.73 11.70 -16.67
C THR A 312 -9.96 11.80 -15.35
N VAL A 313 -9.70 13.04 -14.91
CA VAL A 313 -9.11 13.31 -13.59
C VAL A 313 -10.22 13.33 -12.56
N ILE A 314 -10.14 12.46 -11.56
CA ILE A 314 -11.12 12.39 -10.46
C ILE A 314 -10.64 13.17 -9.22
N ASP A 315 -9.34 13.17 -8.95
CA ASP A 315 -8.73 13.95 -7.87
C ASP A 315 -7.30 14.37 -8.27
N PRO A 316 -7.07 15.64 -8.66
CA PRO A 316 -5.74 16.11 -9.04
C PRO A 316 -4.73 16.14 -7.88
N ARG A 317 -5.19 15.92 -6.63
CA ARG A 317 -4.37 15.81 -5.42
C ARG A 317 -4.38 14.40 -4.82
N GLY A 318 -4.91 13.41 -5.54
CA GLY A 318 -5.04 12.02 -5.07
C GLY A 318 -3.70 11.26 -4.97
N GLY A 319 -2.58 11.89 -5.31
CA GLY A 319 -1.24 11.31 -5.21
C GLY A 319 -0.13 12.31 -5.58
N PRO A 320 1.14 11.86 -5.57
CA PRO A 320 2.30 12.70 -5.82
C PRO A 320 2.38 13.16 -7.29
N TYR A 321 2.95 14.34 -7.54
CA TYR A 321 3.11 14.94 -8.86
C TYR A 321 3.90 14.05 -9.83
N ARG A 322 4.86 13.26 -9.33
CA ARG A 322 5.58 12.27 -10.14
C ARG A 322 4.67 11.26 -10.82
N ASP A 323 3.54 10.87 -10.23
CA ASP A 323 2.61 9.90 -10.82
C ASP A 323 1.88 10.53 -12.00
N ILE A 324 1.54 11.81 -11.89
CA ILE A 324 0.99 12.62 -12.96
C ILE A 324 1.99 12.73 -14.12
N VAL A 325 3.26 13.06 -13.83
CA VAL A 325 4.31 13.16 -14.85
C VAL A 325 4.56 11.80 -15.52
N LYS A 326 4.62 10.71 -14.75
CA LYS A 326 4.75 9.34 -15.30
C LYS A 326 3.55 8.97 -16.18
N ALA A 327 2.33 9.36 -15.79
CA ALA A 327 1.12 9.12 -16.58
C ALA A 327 1.17 9.87 -17.91
N ALA A 328 1.59 11.14 -17.92
CA ALA A 328 1.81 11.90 -19.15
C ALA A 328 2.89 11.27 -20.04
N GLU A 329 3.99 10.80 -19.45
CA GLU A 329 5.07 10.13 -20.20
C GLU A 329 4.67 8.81 -20.84
N LYS A 330 3.76 8.07 -20.22
CA LYS A 330 3.27 6.77 -20.72
C LYS A 330 1.98 6.90 -21.54
N CYS A 331 1.40 8.09 -21.64
CA CYS A 331 0.19 8.29 -22.41
C CYS A 331 0.47 8.13 -23.91
N THR A 332 -0.03 7.04 -24.49
CA THR A 332 0.15 6.75 -25.93
C THR A 332 -0.47 7.82 -26.83
N ALA A 333 -1.52 8.48 -26.37
CA ALA A 333 -2.18 9.57 -27.09
C ALA A 333 -1.55 10.95 -26.81
N GLY A 334 -0.71 11.09 -25.77
CA GLY A 334 -0.10 12.37 -25.39
C GLY A 334 -1.10 13.42 -24.90
N VAL A 335 -2.23 13.00 -24.31
CA VAL A 335 -3.38 13.86 -23.97
C VAL A 335 -3.43 14.29 -22.50
N ILE A 336 -2.43 13.95 -21.70
CA ILE A 336 -2.40 14.23 -20.26
C ILE A 336 -1.46 15.40 -20.03
N HIS A 337 -1.99 16.46 -19.41
CA HIS A 337 -1.27 17.69 -19.13
C HIS A 337 -1.02 17.80 -17.63
N PRO A 338 0.23 17.66 -17.15
CA PRO A 338 0.52 17.57 -15.73
C PRO A 338 0.17 18.80 -14.88
N GLY A 339 0.18 20.00 -15.46
CA GLY A 339 0.01 21.25 -14.71
C GLY A 339 1.19 21.51 -13.77
N THR A 340 0.93 21.94 -12.54
CA THR A 340 1.95 22.23 -11.53
C THR A 340 1.87 21.27 -10.34
N PRO A 341 2.98 21.04 -9.61
CA PRO A 341 2.96 20.21 -8.42
C PRO A 341 2.10 20.80 -7.30
N ALA A 342 1.28 19.96 -6.67
CA ALA A 342 0.47 20.35 -5.52
C ALA A 342 1.29 20.44 -4.22
N ASP A 343 2.33 19.61 -4.07
CA ASP A 343 3.26 19.63 -2.95
C ASP A 343 4.61 20.26 -3.39
N PRO A 344 4.94 21.47 -2.91
CA PRO A 344 6.22 22.13 -3.21
C PRO A 344 7.45 21.39 -2.64
N ASN A 345 7.27 20.47 -1.71
CA ASN A 345 8.36 19.74 -1.05
C ASN A 345 8.52 18.30 -1.57
N GLU A 346 7.87 17.95 -2.69
CA GLU A 346 8.00 16.61 -3.26
C GLU A 346 9.46 16.32 -3.67
N LYS A 347 9.91 15.10 -3.39
CA LYS A 347 11.25 14.65 -3.75
C LYS A 347 11.49 14.74 -5.27
N ASP A 348 12.67 15.20 -5.67
CA ASP A 348 13.07 15.39 -7.07
C ASP A 348 12.17 16.37 -7.87
N LEU A 349 11.48 17.31 -7.22
CA LEU A 349 10.51 18.19 -7.86
C LEU A 349 11.04 18.94 -9.08
N GLU A 350 12.23 19.54 -9.01
CA GLU A 350 12.82 20.26 -10.16
C GLU A 350 12.97 19.36 -11.39
N ARG A 351 13.36 18.10 -11.18
CA ARG A 351 13.51 17.12 -12.24
C ARG A 351 12.16 16.69 -12.79
N LEU A 352 11.14 16.56 -11.93
CA LEU A 352 9.78 16.23 -12.33
C LEU A 352 9.15 17.36 -13.15
N VAL A 353 9.27 18.61 -12.71
CA VAL A 353 8.81 19.79 -13.44
C VAL A 353 9.46 19.86 -14.81
N LYS A 354 10.78 19.70 -14.90
CA LYS A 354 11.50 19.66 -16.19
C LYS A 354 11.03 18.54 -17.12
N ARG A 355 10.65 17.39 -16.58
CA ARG A 355 10.09 16.27 -17.37
C ARG A 355 8.67 16.55 -17.84
N ALA A 356 7.91 17.31 -17.06
CA ALA A 356 6.54 17.70 -17.36
C ALA A 356 6.44 18.77 -18.45
N GLU A 357 7.45 19.64 -18.61
CA GLU A 357 7.46 20.78 -19.56
C GLU A 357 7.05 20.42 -21.00
N LYS A 358 7.36 19.21 -21.47
CA LYS A 358 7.01 18.74 -22.82
C LYS A 358 5.53 18.33 -22.99
N TYR A 359 4.78 18.31 -21.90
CA TYR A 359 3.36 17.92 -21.84
C TYR A 359 2.49 19.01 -21.23
N GLN A 360 2.97 20.26 -21.16
CA GLN A 360 2.16 21.42 -20.73
C GLN A 360 1.36 21.99 -21.90
#